data_AF-A0A126PFQ9-F1
#
_entry.id   AF-A0A126PFQ9-F1
#
_cell.length_a   1.000
_cell.length_b   1.000
_cell.length_c   1.000
_cell.angle_alpha   90.00
_cell.angle_beta   90.00
_cell.angle_gamma   90.00
#
_symmetry.space_group_name_H-M   'P 1'
#
loop_
_entity.id
_entity.type
_entity.pdbx_description
1 polymer ?
#
loop_
_entity_poly.entity_id
_entity_poly.type
_entity_poly.pdbx_seq_one_letter_code
_entity_poly.pdbx_strand_id
1 'polypeptide(L)'
;MKNWFNGKTNSADTQADVKSTEYQARGDWNQIKGQAKQKWGNLTDDDLTYQEGKQDEWFGQLQAKTGHAIDDIKDWFHKTF
;
A
#
# COMPACT_ATOMS: atom_id res chain seq x y z
N MET A 1 30.89 49.37 18.26
CA MET A 1 31.73 48.28 17.71
C MET A 1 30.81 47.23 17.10
N LYS A 2 31.13 46.77 15.89
CA LYS A 2 30.37 45.79 15.11
C LYS A 2 30.92 44.38 15.38
N ASN A 3 30.05 43.43 15.74
CA ASN A 3 30.22 41.97 15.67
C ASN A 3 28.86 41.48 15.12
N TRP A 4 28.64 40.97 13.89
CA TRP A 4 29.22 39.94 13.01
C TRP A 4 29.28 38.52 13.61
N PHE A 5 28.50 37.62 12.97
CA PHE A 5 28.31 36.18 13.22
C PHE A 5 27.54 35.79 14.51
N ASN A 6 26.57 34.87 14.51
CA ASN A 6 26.46 33.69 13.66
C ASN A 6 24.99 33.27 13.46
N GLY A 7 24.59 33.09 12.20
CA GLY A 7 23.32 32.44 11.85
C GLY A 7 23.37 30.98 12.29
N LYS A 8 22.59 30.62 13.31
CA LYS A 8 22.29 29.22 13.59
C LYS A 8 21.24 28.77 12.57
N THR A 9 21.72 28.17 11.48
CA THR A 9 20.90 27.23 10.70
C THR A 9 20.46 26.14 11.67
N ASN A 10 19.19 26.16 12.07
CA ASN A 10 18.63 25.06 12.84
C ASN A 10 18.53 23.86 11.89
N SER A 11 19.33 22.83 12.15
CA SER A 11 19.34 21.53 11.47
C SER A 11 18.05 20.71 11.67
N ALA A 12 16.89 21.36 11.77
CA ALA A 12 15.59 20.74 12.01
C ALA A 12 14.79 20.52 10.72
N ASP A 13 15.32 20.88 9.55
CA ASP A 13 14.62 20.81 8.27
C ASP A 13 14.96 19.57 7.44
N THR A 14 15.41 18.49 8.09
CA THR A 14 15.81 17.25 7.41
C THR A 14 15.17 16.04 8.07
N GLN A 15 13.84 16.04 8.14
CA GLN A 15 13.09 14.86 8.59
C GLN A 15 11.69 14.71 7.95
N ALA A 16 11.32 15.58 7.01
CA ALA A 16 10.02 15.54 6.34
C ALA A 16 9.99 14.67 5.07
N ASP A 17 11.14 14.25 4.54
CA ASP A 17 11.21 13.60 3.22
C ASP A 17 11.07 12.06 3.30
N VAL A 18 11.59 11.43 4.35
CA VAL A 18 11.61 9.94 4.46
C VAL A 18 10.27 9.34 4.89
N LYS A 19 9.38 10.14 5.50
CA LYS A 19 8.06 9.67 5.96
C LYS A 19 7.03 9.63 4.83
N SER A 20 7.19 10.46 3.81
CA SER A 20 6.21 10.67 2.74
C SER A 20 6.09 9.45 1.81
N THR A 21 7.18 8.75 1.54
CA THR A 21 7.20 7.56 0.68
C THR A 21 6.55 6.34 1.34
N GLU A 22 6.73 6.15 2.66
CA GLU A 22 6.10 5.03 3.40
C GLU A 22 4.57 5.20 3.49
N TYR A 23 4.07 6.43 3.63
CA TYR A 23 2.63 6.70 3.62
C TYR A 23 1.99 6.50 2.24
N GLN A 24 2.72 6.79 1.16
CA GLN A 24 2.20 6.63 -0.20
C GLN A 24 2.02 5.15 -0.58
N ALA A 25 3.03 4.31 -0.35
CA ALA A 25 2.93 2.87 -0.63
C ALA A 25 1.83 2.17 0.21
N ARG A 26 1.65 2.58 1.47
CA ARG A 26 0.53 2.11 2.32
C ARG A 26 -0.82 2.68 1.87
N GLY A 27 -0.83 3.88 1.29
CA GLY A 27 -2.02 4.52 0.71
C GLY A 27 -2.58 3.72 -0.47
N ASP A 28 -1.69 3.32 -1.38
CA ASP A 28 -2.06 2.56 -2.59
C ASP A 28 -2.67 1.20 -2.23
N TRP A 29 -2.11 0.49 -1.24
CA TRP A 29 -2.66 -0.79 -0.81
C TRP A 29 -4.07 -0.68 -0.24
N ASN A 30 -4.36 0.35 0.55
CA ASN A 30 -5.71 0.55 1.08
C ASN A 30 -6.74 0.83 -0.03
N GLN A 31 -6.34 1.53 -1.10
CA GLN A 31 -7.17 1.74 -2.28
C GLN A 31 -7.42 0.42 -3.02
N ILE A 32 -6.37 -0.39 -3.24
CA ILE A 32 -6.48 -1.72 -3.85
C ILE A 32 -7.49 -2.57 -3.07
N LYS A 33 -7.35 -2.61 -1.73
CA LYS A 33 -8.28 -3.36 -0.87
C LYS A 33 -9.71 -2.84 -0.98
N GLY A 34 -9.91 -1.53 -1.01
CA GLY A 34 -11.22 -0.91 -1.18
C GLY A 34 -11.90 -1.34 -2.48
N GLN A 35 -11.18 -1.29 -3.60
CA GLN A 35 -11.69 -1.69 -4.90
C GLN A 35 -11.98 -3.20 -4.97
N ALA A 36 -11.13 -4.04 -4.39
CA ALA A 36 -11.35 -5.48 -4.31
C ALA A 36 -12.64 -5.81 -3.53
N LYS A 37 -12.85 -5.17 -2.36
CA LYS A 37 -14.08 -5.33 -1.59
C LYS A 37 -15.32 -4.88 -2.35
N GLN A 38 -15.25 -3.77 -3.09
CA GLN A 38 -16.37 -3.31 -3.93
C GLN A 38 -16.67 -4.29 -5.07
N LYS A 39 -15.64 -4.90 -5.66
CA LYS A 39 -15.80 -5.84 -6.77
C LYS A 39 -16.44 -7.16 -6.34
N TRP A 40 -15.96 -7.76 -5.26
CA TRP A 40 -16.35 -9.11 -4.86
C TRP A 40 -17.32 -9.17 -3.67
N GLY A 41 -17.46 -8.07 -2.92
CA GLY A 41 -18.45 -7.88 -1.85
C GLY A 41 -18.24 -8.73 -0.58
N ASN A 42 -17.62 -9.90 -0.71
CA ASN A 42 -17.44 -10.90 0.34
C ASN A 42 -16.02 -10.95 0.93
N LEU A 43 -15.12 -10.12 0.41
CA LEU A 43 -13.77 -9.99 0.93
C LEU A 43 -13.74 -9.04 2.13
N THR A 44 -12.92 -9.38 3.12
CA THR A 44 -12.60 -8.52 4.26
C THR A 44 -11.21 -7.91 4.12
N ASP A 45 -10.87 -6.96 5.00
CA ASP A 45 -9.50 -6.44 5.07
C ASP A 45 -8.47 -7.53 5.36
N ASP A 46 -8.84 -8.53 6.16
CA ASP A 46 -7.96 -9.64 6.53
C ASP A 46 -7.71 -10.57 5.34
N ASP A 47 -8.73 -10.87 4.53
CA ASP A 47 -8.59 -11.68 3.31
C ASP A 47 -7.68 -11.00 2.27
N LEU A 48 -7.63 -9.67 2.29
CA LEU A 48 -6.81 -8.86 1.41
C LEU A 48 -5.48 -8.45 2.05
N THR A 49 -5.08 -9.11 3.14
CA THR A 49 -3.77 -8.90 3.73
C THR A 49 -2.74 -9.76 3.01
N TYR A 50 -1.85 -9.13 2.26
CA TYR A 50 -0.75 -9.81 1.58
C TYR A 50 0.42 -10.06 2.54
N GLN A 51 0.97 -11.27 2.49
CA GLN A 51 2.23 -11.64 3.15
C GLN A 51 3.29 -11.91 2.08
N GLU A 52 4.46 -11.29 2.22
CA GLU A 52 5.57 -11.47 1.30
C GLU A 52 5.96 -12.96 1.19
N GLY A 53 6.14 -13.43 -0.04
CA GLY A 53 6.48 -14.83 -0.34
C GLY A 53 5.29 -15.79 -0.34
N LYS A 54 4.06 -15.33 -0.06
CA LYS A 54 2.84 -16.18 -0.04
C LYS A 54 1.83 -15.81 -1.12
N GLN A 55 2.32 -15.35 -2.27
CA GLN A 55 1.46 -14.85 -3.34
C GLN A 55 0.50 -15.92 -3.87
N ASP A 56 0.97 -17.15 -4.09
CA ASP A 56 0.12 -18.23 -4.61
C ASP A 56 -0.96 -18.65 -3.58
N GLU A 57 -0.60 -18.73 -2.30
CA GLU A 57 -1.55 -19.02 -1.22
C GLU A 57 -2.60 -17.91 -1.10
N TRP A 58 -2.18 -16.65 -1.21
CA TRP A 58 -3.07 -15.50 -1.14
C TRP A 58 -4.10 -15.51 -2.27
N PHE A 59 -3.66 -15.74 -3.51
CA PHE A 59 -4.58 -15.88 -4.63
C PHE A 59 -5.51 -17.10 -4.50
N GLY A 60 -5.03 -18.21 -3.93
CA GLY A 60 -5.87 -19.38 -3.64
C GLY A 60 -6.97 -19.08 -2.61
N GLN A 61 -6.65 -18.31 -1.57
CA GLN A 61 -7.64 -17.84 -0.58
C GLN A 61 -8.68 -16.92 -1.22
N LEU A 62 -8.24 -15.99 -2.07
CA LEU A 62 -9.15 -15.12 -2.83
C LEU A 62 -10.06 -15.94 -3.76
N GLN A 63 -9.53 -16.95 -4.45
CA GLN A 63 -10.35 -17.85 -5.25
C GLN A 63 -11.40 -18.57 -4.39
N ALA A 64 -11.01 -19.14 -3.24
CA ALA A 64 -11.94 -19.84 -2.35
C ALA A 64 -13.03 -18.92 -1.79
N LYS A 65 -12.69 -17.67 -1.48
CA LYS A 65 -13.65 -16.67 -0.98
C LYS A 65 -14.55 -16.16 -2.08
N THR A 66 -13.98 -15.66 -3.18
CA THR A 66 -14.74 -15.01 -4.25
C THR A 66 -15.47 -16.00 -5.17
N GLY A 67 -15.01 -17.26 -5.23
CA GLY A 67 -15.53 -18.28 -6.16
C GLY A 67 -15.07 -18.09 -7.62
N HIS A 68 -14.22 -17.10 -7.89
CA HIS A 68 -13.72 -16.81 -9.24
C HIS A 68 -12.46 -17.62 -9.58
N ALA A 69 -12.17 -17.77 -10.87
CA ALA A 69 -10.92 -18.38 -11.31
C ALA A 69 -9.73 -17.53 -10.86
N ILE A 70 -8.64 -18.18 -10.46
CA ILE A 70 -7.41 -17.51 -10.04
C ILE A 70 -6.87 -16.57 -11.13
N ASP A 71 -7.03 -16.97 -12.40
CA ASP A 71 -6.60 -16.17 -13.54
C ASP A 71 -7.43 -14.89 -13.67
N ASP A 72 -8.76 -14.94 -13.49
CA ASP A 72 -9.62 -13.75 -13.51
C ASP A 72 -9.24 -12.74 -12.41
N ILE A 73 -8.86 -13.25 -11.25
CA ILE A 73 -8.41 -12.44 -10.12
C ILE A 73 -7.08 -11.76 -10.49
N LYS A 74 -6.09 -12.53 -10.94
CA LYS A 74 -4.78 -12.01 -11.38
C LYS A 74 -4.92 -10.99 -12.50
N ASP A 75 -5.75 -11.28 -13.49
CA ASP A 75 -6.05 -10.39 -14.62
C ASP A 75 -6.66 -9.08 -14.15
N TRP A 76 -7.56 -9.12 -13.17
CA TRP A 76 -8.15 -7.91 -12.63
C TRP A 76 -7.10 -7.04 -11.91
N PHE A 77 -6.22 -7.63 -11.10
CA PHE A 77 -5.15 -6.88 -10.44
C PHE A 77 -4.23 -6.23 -11.48
N HIS A 78 -3.76 -6.98 -12.49
CA HIS A 78 -2.89 -6.47 -13.56
C HIS A 78 -3.56 -5.39 -14.43
N LYS A 79 -4.88 -5.46 -14.65
CA LYS A 79 -5.60 -4.43 -15.42
C LYS A 79 -5.86 -3.16 -14.63
N THR A 80 -5.89 -3.25 -13.30
CA THR A 80 -6.29 -2.14 -12.43
C THR A 80 -5.09 -1.40 -11.84
N PHE A 81 -3.96 -2.10 -11.65
CA PHE A 81 -2.74 -1.60 -11.02
C PHE A 81 -1.51 -2.06 -11.82
#